data_AF-A0A251YKD5-F1
#
_entry.id   AF-A0A251YKD5-F1
#
_cell.length_a   1.000
_cell.length_b   1.000
_cell.length_c   1.000
_cell.angle_alpha   90.00
_cell.angle_beta   90.00
_cell.angle_gamma   90.00
#
_symmetry.space_group_name_H-M   'P 1'
#
loop_
_entity.id
_entity.type
_entity.pdbx_description
1 polymer ?
#
loop_
_entity_poly.entity_id
_entity_poly.type
_entity_poly.pdbx_seq_one_letter_code
_entity_poly.pdbx_strand_id
1 'polypeptide(L)'
;MTADDTTADRAAAEDPGHGRRELAAVGLRAMASWITEVITRRRLLVTVGVGLAAGTAMTLLIHPVLARADGEDGSIASAALLGLFVGVAAGVVPVSIWLTRAIRRHPSVTGTHPSWRDAGLLEAAVDSRGRVTLAPGTAERVATESRRVIASSAVGVPGAVALGLVALLALPTYVISGEAGTFGWFMPIYLVMSASTLWSQSLAAGRMALLRDAADAELALPESERSVAPPVEPPHGSRLP
;
A
#
# COMPACT_ATOMS: atom_id res chain seq x y z
N MET A 1 -33.46 23.52 42.82
CA MET A 1 -32.09 23.08 43.14
C MET A 1 -31.77 21.95 42.16
N THR A 2 -31.05 22.26 41.10
CA THR A 2 -30.75 21.37 39.97
C THR A 2 -29.56 20.48 40.30
N ALA A 3 -29.72 19.16 40.17
CA ALA A 3 -28.63 18.21 40.37
C ALA A 3 -27.75 18.16 39.11
N ASP A 4 -26.45 18.19 39.36
CA ASP A 4 -25.36 18.39 38.41
C ASP A 4 -25.33 17.40 37.23
N ASP A 5 -25.42 17.97 36.04
CA ASP A 5 -24.80 17.49 34.80
C ASP A 5 -23.26 17.51 34.93
N THR A 6 -22.66 16.50 35.57
CA THR A 6 -21.19 16.36 35.67
C THR A 6 -20.65 15.07 35.07
N THR A 7 -21.37 14.45 34.13
CA THR A 7 -20.88 13.30 33.35
C THR A 7 -20.30 13.66 31.98
N ALA A 8 -20.25 14.95 31.61
CA ALA A 8 -19.83 15.39 30.28
C ALA A 8 -18.31 15.71 30.12
N ASP A 9 -17.49 15.55 31.17
CA ASP A 9 -16.11 16.09 31.15
C ASP A 9 -14.98 15.05 31.32
N ARG A 10 -15.24 13.80 30.92
CA ARG A 10 -14.16 12.86 30.61
C ARG A 10 -14.11 12.59 29.11
N ALA A 11 -13.91 13.66 28.33
CA ALA A 11 -13.19 13.50 27.07
C ALA A 11 -11.83 12.90 27.44
N ALA A 12 -11.68 11.58 27.24
CA ALA A 12 -10.42 10.90 27.42
C ALA A 12 -9.34 11.71 26.69
N ALA A 13 -8.22 11.98 27.37
CA ALA A 13 -7.11 12.73 26.79
C ALA A 13 -6.81 12.18 25.39
N GLU A 14 -7.15 12.95 24.35
CA GLU A 14 -6.96 12.55 22.96
C GLU A 14 -5.47 12.34 22.76
N ASP A 15 -5.03 11.08 22.61
CA ASP A 15 -3.66 10.77 22.23
C ASP A 15 -3.41 11.46 20.87
N PRO A 16 -2.48 12.44 20.79
CA PRO A 16 -2.25 13.22 19.58
C PRO A 16 -1.82 12.35 18.38
N GLY A 17 -1.39 11.10 18.62
CA GLY A 17 -1.08 10.13 17.57
C GLY A 17 -2.24 9.21 17.15
N HIS A 18 -3.35 9.17 17.90
CA HIS A 18 -4.43 8.21 17.70
C HIS A 18 -5.08 8.34 16.31
N GLY A 19 -5.48 9.56 15.93
CA GLY A 19 -6.11 9.80 14.62
C GLY A 19 -5.22 9.43 13.43
N ARG A 20 -3.89 9.58 13.55
CA ARG A 20 -2.95 9.14 12.51
C ARG A 20 -2.86 7.61 12.43
N ARG A 21 -2.86 6.91 13.57
CA ARG A 21 -2.82 5.44 13.61
C ARG A 21 -4.11 4.84 13.04
N GLU A 22 -5.26 5.41 13.38
CA GLU A 22 -6.54 4.97 12.82
C GLU A 22 -6.61 5.17 11.32
N LEU A 23 -6.19 6.35 10.84
CA LEU A 23 -6.15 6.66 9.42
C LEU A 23 -5.16 5.75 8.66
N ALA A 24 -4.00 5.46 9.23
CA ALA A 24 -3.08 4.46 8.70
C ALA A 24 -3.73 3.08 8.62
N ALA A 25 -4.48 2.66 9.65
CA ALA A 25 -5.19 1.39 9.66
C ALA A 25 -6.29 1.31 8.59
N VAL A 26 -7.04 2.39 8.37
CA VAL A 26 -8.00 2.50 7.26
C VAL A 26 -7.31 2.33 5.91
N GLY A 27 -6.18 3.02 5.70
CA GLY A 27 -5.39 2.88 4.47
C GLY A 27 -4.83 1.48 4.27
N LEU A 28 -4.34 0.85 5.34
CA LEU A 28 -3.84 -0.53 5.32
C LEU A 28 -4.95 -1.51 4.91
N ARG A 29 -6.16 -1.37 5.45
CA ARG A 29 -7.32 -2.19 5.09
C ARG A 29 -7.74 -1.96 3.63
N ALA A 30 -7.75 -0.72 3.17
CA ALA A 30 -8.10 -0.38 1.79
C ALA A 30 -7.08 -0.93 0.77
N MET A 31 -5.79 -0.84 1.07
CA MET A 31 -4.75 -1.45 0.26
C MET A 31 -4.86 -2.98 0.28
N ALA A 32 -5.06 -3.58 1.46
CA ALA A 32 -5.22 -5.03 1.60
C ALA A 32 -6.44 -5.55 0.83
N SER A 33 -7.60 -4.89 0.93
CA SER A 33 -8.81 -5.30 0.20
C SER A 33 -8.57 -5.28 -1.30
N TRP A 34 -7.95 -4.21 -1.81
CA TRP A 34 -7.61 -4.12 -3.23
C TRP A 34 -6.61 -5.20 -3.67
N ILE A 35 -5.56 -5.46 -2.87
CA ILE A 35 -4.62 -6.55 -3.15
C ILE A 35 -5.35 -7.90 -3.21
N THR A 36 -6.29 -8.17 -2.29
CA THR A 36 -7.04 -9.43 -2.29
C THR A 36 -7.99 -9.58 -3.49
N GLU A 37 -8.53 -8.48 -4.01
CA GLU A 37 -9.31 -8.47 -5.25
C GLU A 37 -8.44 -8.83 -6.46
N VAL A 38 -7.22 -8.31 -6.52
CA VAL A 38 -6.30 -8.56 -7.64
C VAL A 38 -5.60 -9.92 -7.52
N ILE A 39 -5.16 -10.30 -6.32
CA ILE A 39 -4.40 -11.51 -6.06
C ILE A 39 -5.34 -12.60 -5.57
N THR A 40 -6.01 -13.22 -6.52
CA THR A 40 -6.88 -14.37 -6.26
C THR A 40 -6.08 -15.58 -5.74
N ARG A 41 -6.76 -16.53 -5.10
CA ARG A 41 -6.14 -17.77 -4.58
C ARG A 41 -5.33 -18.53 -5.64
N ARG A 42 -5.79 -18.56 -6.89
CA ARG A 42 -5.07 -19.19 -8.00
C ARG A 42 -3.77 -18.45 -8.34
N ARG A 43 -3.80 -17.11 -8.36
CA ARG A 43 -2.61 -16.27 -8.59
C ARG A 43 -1.60 -16.42 -7.46
N LEU A 44 -2.08 -16.49 -6.21
CA LEU A 44 -1.25 -16.79 -5.06
C LEU A 44 -0.54 -18.14 -5.19
N LEU A 45 -1.23 -19.20 -5.60
CA LEU A 45 -0.62 -20.51 -5.83
C LEU A 45 0.45 -20.48 -6.92
N VAL A 46 0.22 -19.73 -8.01
CA VAL A 46 1.24 -19.55 -9.06
C VAL A 46 2.46 -18.83 -8.51
N THR A 47 2.27 -17.75 -7.75
CA THR A 47 3.38 -17.02 -7.11
C THR A 47 4.19 -17.92 -6.18
N VAL A 48 3.52 -18.69 -5.31
CA VAL A 48 4.17 -19.63 -4.40
C VAL A 48 4.91 -20.72 -5.20
N GLY A 49 4.30 -21.26 -6.24
CA GLY A 49 4.93 -22.27 -7.11
C GLY A 49 6.18 -21.74 -7.81
N VAL A 50 6.12 -20.54 -8.38
CA VAL A 50 7.27 -19.87 -9.01
C VAL A 50 8.38 -19.64 -7.98
N GLY A 51 8.03 -19.14 -6.80
CA GLY A 51 9.01 -18.88 -5.74
C GLY A 51 9.67 -20.16 -5.24
N LEU A 52 8.90 -21.22 -5.01
CA LEU A 52 9.44 -22.52 -4.60
C LEU A 52 10.36 -23.10 -5.68
N ALA A 53 9.94 -23.11 -6.94
CA ALA A 53 10.75 -23.65 -8.03
C ALA A 53 12.05 -22.88 -8.23
N ALA A 54 12.01 -21.54 -8.22
CA ALA A 54 13.21 -20.72 -8.35
C ALA A 54 14.14 -20.89 -7.14
N GLY A 55 13.60 -20.91 -5.93
CA GLY A 55 14.38 -21.04 -4.71
C GLY A 55 15.03 -22.41 -4.54
N THR A 56 14.30 -23.49 -4.84
CA THR A 56 14.87 -24.85 -4.80
C THR A 56 15.94 -25.03 -5.88
N ALA A 57 15.68 -24.56 -7.11
CA ALA A 57 16.68 -24.60 -8.17
C ALA A 57 17.95 -23.84 -7.77
N MET A 58 17.82 -22.62 -7.24
CA MET A 58 18.96 -21.82 -6.79
C MET A 58 19.75 -22.52 -5.67
N THR A 59 19.05 -23.08 -4.68
CA THR A 59 19.68 -23.83 -3.57
C THR A 59 20.53 -24.98 -4.11
N LEU A 60 19.95 -25.80 -5.00
CA LEU A 60 20.62 -26.97 -5.57
C LEU A 60 21.81 -26.60 -6.45
N LEU A 61 21.71 -25.50 -7.20
CA LEU A 61 22.77 -25.03 -8.09
C LEU A 61 23.94 -24.40 -7.34
N ILE A 62 23.68 -23.65 -6.26
CA ILE A 62 24.72 -22.90 -5.54
C ILE A 62 25.41 -23.72 -4.46
N HIS A 63 24.72 -24.70 -3.86
CA HIS A 63 25.29 -25.57 -2.83
C HIS A 63 26.65 -26.20 -3.19
N PRO A 64 26.85 -26.84 -4.37
CA PRO A 64 28.15 -27.43 -4.71
C PRO A 64 29.26 -26.39 -4.92
N VAL A 65 28.91 -25.13 -5.24
CA VAL A 65 29.87 -24.03 -5.36
C VAL A 65 30.33 -23.60 -3.97
N LEU A 66 29.39 -23.41 -3.04
CA LEU A 66 29.68 -23.01 -1.66
C LEU A 66 30.43 -24.10 -0.89
N ALA A 67 30.04 -25.37 -1.06
CA ALA A 67 30.73 -26.51 -0.44
C ALA A 67 32.21 -26.61 -0.88
N ARG A 68 32.53 -26.18 -2.10
CA ARG A 68 33.91 -26.13 -2.62
C ARG A 68 34.69 -24.89 -2.16
N ALA A 69 34.01 -23.77 -1.94
CA ALA A 69 34.63 -22.50 -1.61
C ALA A 69 34.89 -22.36 -0.10
N ASP A 70 33.88 -22.70 0.71
CA ASP A 70 33.83 -22.40 2.14
C ASP A 70 33.91 -23.67 3.03
N GLY A 71 33.88 -24.86 2.42
CA GLY A 71 33.84 -26.15 3.09
C GLY A 71 32.41 -26.70 3.25
N GLU A 72 32.27 -27.97 3.62
CA GLU A 72 30.95 -28.61 3.78
C GLU A 72 30.16 -28.00 4.95
N ASP A 73 30.86 -27.56 6.00
CA ASP A 73 30.27 -26.92 7.17
C ASP A 73 29.60 -25.59 6.79
N GLY A 74 28.29 -25.49 7.02
CA GLY A 74 27.50 -24.26 6.77
C GLY A 74 27.03 -24.06 5.31
N SER A 75 27.60 -24.77 4.34
CA SER A 75 27.26 -24.65 2.90
C SER A 75 25.79 -24.94 2.56
N ILE A 76 25.14 -25.83 3.31
CA ILE A 76 23.70 -26.14 3.15
C ILE A 76 22.86 -24.95 3.63
N ALA A 77 23.21 -24.36 4.76
CA ALA A 77 22.47 -23.25 5.36
C ALA A 77 22.57 -21.98 4.51
N SER A 78 23.77 -21.65 4.02
CA SER A 78 24.01 -20.51 3.13
C SER A 78 23.32 -20.69 1.76
N ALA A 79 23.39 -21.89 1.17
CA ALA A 79 22.67 -22.20 -0.06
C ALA A 79 21.14 -22.09 0.10
N ALA A 80 20.60 -22.58 1.22
CA ALA A 80 19.17 -22.49 1.53
C ALA A 80 18.72 -21.04 1.73
N LEU A 81 19.53 -20.19 2.39
CA LEU A 81 19.26 -18.76 2.56
C LEU A 81 19.25 -18.02 1.20
N LEU A 82 20.23 -18.30 0.33
CA LEU A 82 20.27 -17.72 -1.02
C LEU A 82 19.10 -18.20 -1.87
N GLY A 83 18.74 -19.48 -1.78
CA GLY A 83 17.58 -20.03 -2.45
C GLY A 83 16.27 -19.41 -1.97
N LEU A 84 16.11 -19.24 -0.66
CA LEU A 84 14.97 -18.54 -0.08
C LEU A 84 14.87 -17.10 -0.60
N PHE A 85 15.98 -16.36 -0.61
CA PHE A 85 16.03 -14.99 -1.11
C PHE A 85 15.60 -14.90 -2.58
N VAL A 86 16.16 -15.75 -3.44
CA VAL A 86 15.84 -15.78 -4.87
C VAL A 86 14.40 -16.25 -5.11
N GLY A 87 13.93 -17.24 -4.36
CA GLY A 87 12.54 -17.71 -4.43
C GLY A 87 11.54 -16.61 -4.07
N VAL A 88 11.80 -15.86 -2.99
CA VAL A 88 10.97 -14.72 -2.59
C VAL A 88 10.98 -13.63 -3.68
N ALA A 89 12.16 -13.25 -4.19
CA ALA A 89 12.27 -12.25 -5.25
C ALA A 89 11.52 -12.67 -6.53
N ALA A 90 11.66 -13.94 -6.94
CA ALA A 90 10.96 -14.50 -8.09
C ALA A 90 9.43 -14.51 -7.89
N GLY A 91 8.95 -14.80 -6.68
CA GLY A 91 7.52 -14.78 -6.35
C GLY A 91 6.89 -13.38 -6.40
N VAL A 92 7.65 -12.34 -6.04
CA VAL A 92 7.17 -10.94 -6.11
C VAL A 92 6.92 -10.48 -7.55
N VAL A 93 7.67 -11.00 -8.53
CA VAL A 93 7.57 -10.56 -9.94
C VAL A 93 6.17 -10.74 -10.54
N PRO A 94 5.53 -11.93 -10.51
CA PRO A 94 4.16 -12.10 -10.97
C PRO A 94 3.16 -11.19 -10.27
N VAL A 95 3.31 -11.01 -8.94
CA VAL A 95 2.43 -10.15 -8.14
C VAL A 95 2.51 -8.71 -8.61
N SER A 96 3.72 -8.17 -8.75
CA SER A 96 3.96 -6.82 -9.26
C SER A 96 3.38 -6.63 -10.66
N ILE A 97 3.51 -7.63 -11.55
CA ILE A 97 2.93 -7.59 -12.90
C ILE A 97 1.40 -7.53 -12.84
N TRP A 98 0.76 -8.36 -12.00
CA TRP A 98 -0.71 -8.36 -11.90
C TRP A 98 -1.26 -7.07 -11.29
N LEU A 99 -0.63 -6.54 -10.24
CA LEU A 99 -1.02 -5.26 -9.63
C LEU A 99 -0.83 -4.11 -10.62
N THR A 100 0.30 -4.06 -11.32
CA THR A 100 0.56 -3.04 -12.35
C THR A 100 -0.46 -3.12 -13.48
N ARG A 101 -0.81 -4.33 -13.94
CA ARG A 101 -1.85 -4.53 -14.97
C ARG A 101 -3.23 -4.15 -14.47
N ALA A 102 -3.55 -4.40 -13.20
CA ALA A 102 -4.82 -3.98 -12.60
C ALA A 102 -4.93 -2.45 -12.52
N ILE A 103 -3.85 -1.77 -12.13
CA ILE A 103 -3.81 -0.29 -12.08
C ILE A 103 -4.08 0.32 -13.46
N ARG A 104 -3.48 -0.24 -14.51
CA ARG A 104 -3.67 0.23 -15.89
C ARG A 104 -5.11 0.09 -16.40
N ARG A 105 -5.98 -0.65 -15.70
CA ARG A 105 -7.40 -0.82 -16.07
C ARG A 105 -8.30 0.24 -15.46
N HIS A 106 -7.82 1.06 -14.51
CA HIS A 106 -8.62 2.16 -14.00
C HIS A 106 -8.74 3.27 -15.06
N PRO A 107 -9.96 3.65 -15.46
CA PRO A 107 -10.17 4.68 -16.47
C PRO A 107 -9.65 6.03 -15.96
N SER A 108 -8.90 6.75 -16.80
CA SER A 108 -8.58 8.16 -16.55
C SER A 108 -9.76 9.01 -17.03
N VAL A 109 -10.47 9.67 -16.12
CA VAL A 109 -11.65 10.52 -16.43
C VAL A 109 -11.30 11.73 -17.32
N THR A 110 -10.02 11.96 -17.55
CA THR A 110 -9.47 13.10 -18.28
C THR A 110 -8.52 12.57 -19.35
N GLY A 111 -8.91 12.72 -20.62
CA GLY A 111 -8.13 12.36 -21.81
C GLY A 111 -6.78 13.08 -21.98
N THR A 112 -6.38 13.89 -21.01
CA THR A 112 -5.06 14.52 -20.89
C THR A 112 -4.74 14.64 -19.40
N HIS A 113 -3.57 14.15 -18.98
CA HIS A 113 -3.10 14.01 -17.59
C HIS A 113 -3.60 15.05 -16.56
N PRO A 114 -4.22 14.58 -15.46
CA PRO A 114 -4.22 15.26 -14.18
C PRO A 114 -4.07 14.20 -13.09
N SER A 115 -2.90 14.11 -12.45
CA SER A 115 -2.77 13.20 -11.31
C SER A 115 -1.98 13.81 -10.17
N TRP A 116 -1.01 14.68 -10.44
CA TRP A 116 -0.23 15.29 -9.36
C TRP A 116 -0.86 16.56 -8.76
N ARG A 117 -1.50 17.40 -9.59
CA ARG A 117 -2.07 18.69 -9.14
C ARG A 117 -3.33 18.51 -8.28
N ASP A 118 -4.14 17.52 -8.61
CA ASP A 118 -5.36 17.22 -7.85
C ASP A 118 -5.09 16.32 -6.64
N ALA A 119 -4.03 15.49 -6.65
CA ALA A 119 -3.68 14.67 -5.50
C ALA A 119 -3.42 15.51 -4.24
N GLY A 120 -2.73 16.65 -4.37
CA GLY A 120 -2.51 17.57 -3.24
C GLY A 120 -3.80 18.26 -2.77
N LEU A 121 -4.73 18.56 -3.68
CA LEU A 121 -6.03 19.15 -3.35
C LEU A 121 -6.96 18.13 -2.67
N LEU A 122 -6.92 16.88 -3.12
CA LEU A 122 -7.63 15.76 -2.50
C LEU A 122 -7.01 15.44 -1.13
N GLU A 123 -5.70 15.49 -0.99
CA GLU A 123 -5.05 15.27 0.31
C GLU A 123 -5.40 16.36 1.33
N ALA A 124 -5.54 17.61 0.87
CA ALA A 124 -6.01 18.72 1.70
C ALA A 124 -7.52 18.64 2.02
N ALA A 125 -8.29 17.85 1.28
CA ALA A 125 -9.72 17.65 1.50
C ALA A 125 -10.04 16.75 2.70
N VAL A 126 -9.01 16.15 3.34
CA VAL A 126 -9.16 15.37 4.57
C VAL A 126 -8.33 16.00 5.68
N ASP A 127 -9.00 16.53 6.71
CA ASP A 127 -8.32 17.09 7.88
C ASP A 127 -7.58 15.99 8.65
N SER A 128 -6.59 16.40 9.45
CA SER A 128 -5.90 15.61 10.47
C SER A 128 -6.82 14.80 11.39
N ARG A 129 -8.07 15.24 11.57
CA ARG A 129 -9.13 14.56 12.34
C ARG A 129 -9.98 13.58 11.51
N GLY A 130 -9.65 13.35 10.24
CA GLY A 130 -10.40 12.46 9.35
C GLY A 130 -11.70 13.06 8.79
N ARG A 131 -11.93 14.36 8.98
CA ARG A 131 -13.10 15.06 8.43
C ARG A 131 -12.89 15.28 6.92
N VAL A 132 -13.87 14.91 6.12
CA VAL A 132 -13.81 14.97 4.66
C VAL A 132 -14.60 16.17 4.14
N THR A 133 -14.02 16.97 3.26
CA THR A 133 -14.70 18.05 2.54
C THR A 133 -14.75 17.74 1.05
N LEU A 134 -15.95 17.50 0.52
CA LEU A 134 -16.15 17.15 -0.87
C LEU A 134 -16.73 18.35 -1.63
N ALA A 135 -16.12 18.71 -2.76
CA ALA A 135 -16.63 19.79 -3.59
C ALA A 135 -17.91 19.34 -4.33
N PRO A 136 -18.95 20.19 -4.42
CA PRO A 136 -20.21 19.81 -5.06
C PRO A 136 -20.02 19.32 -6.50
N GLY A 137 -20.71 18.23 -6.88
CA GLY A 137 -20.65 17.64 -8.22
C GLY A 137 -19.33 16.96 -8.59
N THR A 138 -18.39 16.77 -7.64
CA THR A 138 -17.11 16.11 -7.91
C THR A 138 -17.06 14.63 -7.50
N ALA A 139 -18.15 14.09 -6.94
CA ALA A 139 -18.20 12.75 -6.34
C ALA A 139 -17.71 11.63 -7.27
N GLU A 140 -18.16 11.55 -8.52
CA GLU A 140 -17.73 10.52 -9.48
C GLU A 140 -16.22 10.58 -9.77
N ARG A 141 -15.68 11.80 -9.87
CA ARG A 141 -14.26 12.05 -10.12
C ARG A 141 -13.43 11.68 -8.90
N VAL A 142 -13.86 12.08 -7.70
CA VAL A 142 -13.20 11.76 -6.43
C VAL A 142 -13.20 10.25 -6.19
N ALA A 143 -14.32 9.55 -6.44
CA ALA A 143 -14.41 8.10 -6.31
C ALA A 143 -13.45 7.37 -7.26
N THR A 144 -13.31 7.84 -8.50
CA THR A 144 -12.41 7.21 -9.48
C THR A 144 -10.93 7.44 -9.14
N GLU A 145 -10.56 8.68 -8.82
CA GLU A 145 -9.16 9.03 -8.54
C GLU A 145 -8.69 8.47 -7.19
N SER A 146 -9.53 8.48 -6.16
CA SER A 146 -9.21 7.85 -4.87
C SER A 146 -8.93 6.35 -5.00
N ARG A 147 -9.75 5.61 -5.75
CA ARG A 147 -9.52 4.18 -6.04
C ARG A 147 -8.19 3.95 -6.76
N ARG A 148 -7.84 4.83 -7.70
CA ARG A 148 -6.57 4.76 -8.43
C ARG A 148 -5.37 5.02 -7.51
N VAL A 149 -5.46 5.99 -6.59
CA VAL A 149 -4.39 6.29 -5.63
C VAL A 149 -4.24 5.16 -4.60
N ILE A 150 -5.33 4.56 -4.14
CA ILE A 150 -5.26 3.36 -3.27
C ILE A 150 -4.55 2.21 -4.02
N ALA A 151 -4.91 1.99 -5.29
CA ALA A 151 -4.30 0.97 -6.12
C ALA A 151 -2.79 1.21 -6.35
N SER A 152 -2.37 2.45 -6.61
CA SER A 152 -0.95 2.78 -6.78
C SER A 152 -0.15 2.67 -5.48
N SER A 153 -0.75 3.04 -4.35
CA SER A 153 -0.14 2.91 -3.02
C SER A 153 0.10 1.45 -2.63
N ALA A 154 -0.74 0.53 -3.12
CA ALA A 154 -0.63 -0.89 -2.84
C ALA A 154 0.50 -1.63 -3.61
N VAL A 155 1.10 -1.02 -4.64
CA VAL A 155 2.11 -1.70 -5.51
C VAL A 155 3.36 -2.12 -4.73
N GLY A 156 3.82 -1.28 -3.79
CA GLY A 156 5.04 -1.53 -3.02
C GLY A 156 4.86 -2.54 -1.89
N VAL A 157 3.61 -2.83 -1.49
CA VAL A 157 3.29 -3.64 -0.30
C VAL A 157 3.82 -5.07 -0.41
N PRO A 158 3.62 -5.82 -1.51
CA PRO A 158 4.13 -7.19 -1.60
C PRO A 158 5.65 -7.28 -1.50
N GLY A 159 6.37 -6.32 -2.10
CA GLY A 159 7.82 -6.26 -2.03
C GLY A 159 8.32 -5.97 -0.61
N ALA A 160 7.67 -5.05 0.11
CA ALA A 160 8.01 -4.75 1.49
C ALA A 160 7.69 -5.91 2.45
N VAL A 161 6.58 -6.62 2.26
CA VAL A 161 6.25 -7.82 3.04
C VAL A 161 7.26 -8.93 2.78
N ALA A 162 7.60 -9.17 1.51
CA ALA A 162 8.63 -10.13 1.10
C ALA A 162 10.00 -9.82 1.75
N LEU A 163 10.43 -8.56 1.71
CA LEU A 163 11.66 -8.11 2.35
C LEU A 163 11.61 -8.27 3.88
N GLY A 164 10.46 -7.98 4.49
CA GLY A 164 10.23 -8.20 5.93
C GLY A 164 10.38 -9.67 6.33
N LEU A 165 9.79 -10.58 5.54
CA LEU A 165 9.90 -12.04 5.78
C LEU A 165 11.32 -12.55 5.60
N VAL A 166 12.01 -12.10 4.55
CA VAL A 166 13.42 -12.44 4.32
C VAL A 166 14.27 -11.93 5.49
N ALA A 167 14.09 -10.69 5.93
CA ALA A 167 14.85 -10.14 7.03
C ALA A 167 14.59 -10.90 8.33
N LEU A 168 13.33 -11.29 8.60
CA LEU A 168 12.97 -12.07 9.79
C LEU A 168 13.62 -13.47 9.80
N LEU A 169 13.81 -14.08 8.63
CA LEU A 169 14.45 -15.39 8.49
C LEU A 169 15.99 -15.30 8.46
N ALA A 170 16.54 -14.25 7.84
CA ALA A 170 17.97 -14.09 7.63
C ALA A 170 18.70 -13.41 8.81
N LEU A 171 18.07 -12.46 9.53
CA LEU A 171 18.73 -11.80 10.67
C LEU A 171 19.16 -12.79 11.76
N PRO A 172 18.30 -13.73 12.22
CA PRO A 172 18.68 -14.66 13.28
C PRO A 172 19.85 -15.55 12.85
N THR A 173 19.86 -16.01 11.60
CA THR A 173 20.95 -16.85 11.08
C THR A 173 22.27 -16.08 11.02
N TYR A 174 22.25 -14.80 10.62
CA TYR A 174 23.45 -13.96 10.57
C TYR A 174 24.00 -13.59 11.95
N VAL A 175 23.12 -13.36 12.93
CA VAL A 175 23.52 -13.08 14.32
C VAL A 175 24.17 -14.31 14.96
N ILE A 176 23.68 -15.51 14.64
CA ILE A 176 24.19 -16.76 15.21
C ILE A 176 25.48 -17.22 14.51
N SER A 177 25.60 -17.05 13.19
CA SER A 177 26.78 -17.50 12.44
C SER A 177 27.98 -16.56 12.55
N GLY A 178 27.80 -15.31 12.97
CA GLY A 178 28.87 -14.31 13.04
C GLY A 178 29.35 -13.81 11.67
N GLU A 179 28.86 -14.40 10.58
CA GLU A 179 29.15 -14.03 9.20
C GLU A 179 28.17 -12.95 8.72
N ALA A 180 28.21 -11.79 9.37
CA ALA A 180 27.45 -10.62 8.90
C ALA A 180 28.11 -10.06 7.64
N GLY A 181 27.90 -10.73 6.50
CA GLY A 181 28.25 -10.19 5.18
C GLY A 181 27.60 -8.82 4.96
N THR A 182 28.12 -8.04 4.01
CA THR A 182 27.70 -6.67 3.70
C THR A 182 26.17 -6.50 3.60
N PHE A 183 25.44 -7.51 3.12
CA PHE A 183 23.97 -7.52 3.05
C PHE A 183 23.25 -7.52 4.41
N GLY A 184 23.82 -8.14 5.45
CA GLY A 184 23.24 -8.18 6.80
C GLY A 184 23.19 -6.80 7.46
N TRP A 185 24.19 -5.95 7.18
CA TRP A 185 24.26 -4.57 7.67
C TRP A 185 23.24 -3.63 7.03
N PHE A 186 22.89 -3.86 5.76
CA PHE A 186 21.90 -3.03 5.07
C PHE A 186 20.46 -3.45 5.35
N MET A 187 20.19 -4.67 5.80
CA MET A 187 18.82 -5.14 6.06
C MET A 187 18.03 -4.28 7.06
N PRO A 188 18.59 -3.88 8.22
CA PRO A 188 17.92 -2.96 9.13
C PRO A 188 17.57 -1.61 8.47
N ILE A 189 18.48 -1.07 7.65
CA ILE A 189 18.27 0.20 6.94
C ILE A 189 17.14 0.04 5.92
N TYR A 190 17.13 -1.04 5.14
CA TYR A 190 16.05 -1.34 4.21
C TYR A 190 14.71 -1.55 4.92
N LEU A 191 14.69 -2.24 6.07
CA LEU A 191 13.49 -2.43 6.88
C LEU A 191 12.92 -1.09 7.37
N VAL A 192 13.76 -0.21 7.91
CA VAL A 192 13.34 1.12 8.38
C VAL A 192 12.82 1.95 7.21
N MET A 193 13.51 1.93 6.07
CA MET A 193 13.10 2.67 4.88
C MET A 193 11.77 2.13 4.32
N SER A 194 11.60 0.80 4.25
CA SER A 194 10.36 0.15 3.84
C SER A 194 9.22 0.44 4.82
N ALA A 195 9.45 0.36 6.13
CA ALA A 195 8.46 0.68 7.15
C ALA A 195 8.02 2.14 7.09
N SER A 196 8.96 3.07 6.95
CA SER A 196 8.65 4.50 6.78
C SER A 196 7.86 4.76 5.50
N THR A 197 8.21 4.07 4.40
CA THR A 197 7.49 4.22 3.13
C THR A 197 6.07 3.67 3.24
N LEU A 198 5.90 2.49 3.82
CA LEU A 198 4.60 1.86 4.06
C LEU A 198 3.73 2.71 4.98
N TRP A 199 4.32 3.30 6.01
CA TRP A 199 3.62 4.21 6.91
C TRP A 199 3.08 5.42 6.14
N SER A 200 3.91 6.12 5.39
CA SER A 200 3.48 7.26 4.56
C SER A 200 2.43 6.87 3.51
N GLN A 201 2.62 5.73 2.84
CA GLN A 201 1.65 5.20 1.88
C GLN A 201 0.31 4.84 2.55
N SER A 202 0.34 4.28 3.76
CA SER A 202 -0.87 3.95 4.51
C SER A 202 -1.66 5.19 4.93
N LEU A 203 -0.96 6.26 5.31
CA LEU A 203 -1.62 7.53 5.61
C LEU A 203 -2.27 8.13 4.36
N ALA A 204 -1.54 8.18 3.25
CA ALA A 204 -2.08 8.67 1.98
C ALA A 204 -3.29 7.84 1.51
N ALA A 205 -3.17 6.50 1.53
CA ALA A 205 -4.26 5.60 1.18
C ALA A 205 -5.47 5.73 2.13
N GLY A 206 -5.25 6.00 3.42
CA GLY A 206 -6.31 6.21 4.41
C GLY A 206 -7.14 7.45 4.11
N ARG A 207 -6.49 8.58 3.77
CA ARG A 207 -7.20 9.79 3.32
C ARG A 207 -8.03 9.53 2.06
N MET A 208 -7.46 8.81 1.10
CA MET A 208 -8.15 8.47 -0.14
C MET A 208 -9.30 7.50 0.08
N ALA A 209 -9.19 6.57 1.03
CA ALA A 209 -10.29 5.68 1.40
C ALA A 209 -11.46 6.46 2.02
N LEU A 210 -11.19 7.42 2.91
CA LEU A 210 -12.24 8.29 3.46
C LEU A 210 -12.92 9.14 2.38
N LEU A 211 -12.16 9.67 1.42
CA LEU A 211 -12.70 10.40 0.27
C LEU A 211 -13.54 9.52 -0.65
N ARG A 212 -13.07 8.29 -0.91
CA ARG A 212 -13.81 7.30 -1.69
C ARG A 212 -15.14 6.99 -1.02
N ASP A 213 -15.12 6.71 0.28
CA ASP A 213 -16.32 6.31 1.02
C ASP A 213 -17.32 7.48 1.11
N ALA A 214 -16.83 8.72 1.27
CA ALA A 214 -17.67 9.92 1.20
C ALA A 214 -18.26 10.16 -0.20
N ALA A 215 -17.46 9.95 -1.25
CA ALA A 215 -17.93 10.06 -2.63
C ALA A 215 -18.96 8.96 -2.98
N ASP A 216 -18.72 7.73 -2.54
CA ASP A 216 -19.64 6.61 -2.75
C ASP A 216 -20.96 6.82 -1.97
N ALA A 217 -20.90 7.43 -0.78
CA ALA A 217 -22.08 7.83 -0.02
C ALA A 217 -22.89 8.91 -0.74
N GLU A 218 -22.23 9.93 -1.31
CA GLU A 218 -22.87 10.99 -2.10
C GLU A 218 -23.53 10.42 -3.36
N LEU A 219 -22.88 9.46 -4.04
CA LEU A 219 -23.44 8.81 -5.23
C LEU A 219 -24.61 7.88 -4.91
N ALA A 220 -24.68 7.35 -3.70
CA ALA A 220 -25.81 6.56 -3.22
C ALA A 220 -27.07 7.41 -2.96
N LEU A 221 -26.93 8.74 -2.80
CA LEU A 221 -28.07 9.63 -2.65
C LEU A 221 -28.89 9.71 -3.95
N PRO A 222 -30.23 9.89 -3.84
CA PRO A 222 -31.08 10.23 -4.98
C PRO A 222 -30.56 11.48 -5.69
N GLU A 223 -30.71 11.56 -7.02
CA GLU A 223 -30.19 12.69 -7.81
C GLU A 223 -30.66 14.06 -7.32
N SER A 224 -31.87 14.15 -6.76
CA SER A 224 -32.45 15.37 -6.18
C SER A 224 -31.76 15.84 -4.90
N GLU A 225 -31.04 14.96 -4.21
CA GLU A 225 -30.38 15.23 -2.93
C GLU A 225 -28.86 15.36 -3.08
N ARG A 226 -28.32 15.10 -4.27
CA ARG A 226 -26.89 15.22 -4.56
C ARG A 226 -26.47 16.69 -4.59
N SER A 227 -25.29 16.97 -4.04
CA SER A 227 -24.63 18.26 -4.18
C SER A 227 -24.33 18.56 -5.64
N VAL A 228 -25.07 19.51 -6.22
CA VAL A 228 -24.90 19.92 -7.61
C VAL A 228 -23.77 20.95 -7.68
N ALA A 229 -22.86 20.76 -8.64
CA ALA A 229 -21.83 21.76 -8.92
C ALA A 229 -22.50 23.11 -9.25
N PRO A 230 -22.00 24.24 -8.72
CA PRO A 230 -22.51 25.53 -9.11
C PRO A 230 -22.41 25.68 -10.63
N PRO A 231 -23.43 26.25 -11.30
CA PRO A 231 -23.40 26.43 -12.74
C PRO A 231 -22.18 27.28 -13.10
N VAL A 232 -21.26 26.68 -13.85
CA VAL A 232 -20.09 27.39 -14.37
C VAL A 232 -20.56 28.13 -15.61
N GLU A 233 -20.64 29.45 -15.54
CA GLU A 233 -20.79 30.24 -16.76
C GLU A 233 -19.58 29.95 -17.66
N PRO A 234 -19.80 29.53 -18.92
CA PRO A 234 -18.69 29.35 -19.83
C PRO A 234 -17.91 30.67 -19.91
N PRO A 235 -16.57 30.63 -19.94
CA PRO A 235 -15.76 31.85 -20.01
C PRO A 235 -16.29 32.69 -21.17
N HIS A 236 -16.66 33.94 -20.87
CA HIS A 236 -17.26 34.85 -21.84
C HIS A 236 -16.39 34.88 -23.11
N GLY A 237 -16.84 34.19 -24.17
CA GLY A 237 -16.06 34.00 -25.38
C GLY A 237 -16.10 32.61 -26.00
N SER A 238 -16.51 31.54 -25.29
CA SER A 238 -16.65 30.21 -25.94
C SER A 238 -18.00 30.06 -26.66
N ARG A 239 -18.25 30.90 -27.67
CA ARG A 239 -19.14 30.51 -28.76
C ARG A 239 -18.37 29.53 -29.63
N LEU A 240 -18.56 28.24 -29.40
CA LEU A 240 -18.25 27.27 -30.44
C LEU A 240 -19.31 27.45 -31.55
N PRO A 241 -18.91 27.53 -32.84
CA PRO A 241 -19.85 27.42 -33.95
C PRO A 241 -20.51 26.03 -33.99
#